data_AF-A0A6G8B0P6-F1
#
_entry.id   AF-A0A6G8B0P6-F1
#
_cell.length_a   1.000
_cell.length_b   1.000
_cell.length_c   1.000
_cell.angle_alpha   90.00
_cell.angle_beta   90.00
_cell.angle_gamma   90.00
#
_symmetry.space_group_name_H-M   'P 1'
#
loop_
_entity.id
_entity.type
_entity.pdbx_description
1 polymer ?
#
loop_
_entity_poly.entity_id
_entity_poly.type
_entity_poly.pdbx_seq_one_letter_code
_entity_poly.pdbx_strand_id
1 'polypeptide(L)'
;MTPEFLLMCFDTQQPRRQRVIFGLLTNHLTVSTAFNGLAYQLLALINLHPQLTKEQYDQMLRQLVEQNAIQEIEPGMFLITEQGSIIFQQAKLLHYYPECFIQSGHANIIDFRNAFLLANQVISEHSFKNKKYYPVLNNLILRDLVKQWFQVQKQTDLIFNWVQELQNFLKTLPEMDANRLANTWTGHQQPGLRPDQLMFPATWNEADIYYWEIDQYAKMAQYLEQVGEQQSLKQLWQPFMKTQHLSSSMWQTYQVYTQKMSIERISKIRNLKIGTVREHLLSAAVFMPLEQFNYQLLLTPPLISYFEEHLQGNPESWAFQAVRLTGDPDEFFYFRLYQIQQVKQNLLKG
;
A
#
# COMPACT_ATOMS: atom_id res chain seq x y z
N MET A 1 -17.75 2.20 3.32
CA MET A 1 -17.44 1.77 1.95
C MET A 1 -18.73 1.35 1.28
N THR A 2 -18.96 1.75 0.02
CA THR A 2 -20.15 1.34 -0.77
C THR A 2 -19.87 0.08 -1.59
N PRO A 3 -20.89 -0.65 -2.08
CA PRO A 3 -20.70 -1.74 -3.01
C PRO A 3 -19.96 -1.31 -4.28
N GLU A 4 -20.30 -0.16 -4.85
CA GLU A 4 -19.73 0.36 -6.09
C GLU A 4 -18.23 0.64 -5.97
N PHE A 5 -17.74 0.94 -4.75
CA PHE A 5 -16.30 1.00 -4.48
C PHE A 5 -15.59 -0.29 -4.86
N LEU A 6 -16.17 -1.46 -4.57
CA LEU A 6 -15.53 -2.74 -4.89
C LEU A 6 -15.34 -2.96 -6.39
N LEU A 7 -16.10 -2.29 -7.25
CA LEU A 7 -15.97 -2.43 -8.70
C LEU A 7 -14.58 -1.99 -9.20
N MET A 8 -13.94 -1.01 -8.53
CA MET A 8 -12.56 -0.61 -8.84
C MET A 8 -11.53 -1.74 -8.59
N CYS A 9 -11.90 -2.72 -7.76
CA CYS A 9 -11.04 -3.83 -7.39
C CYS A 9 -11.11 -4.98 -8.40
N PHE A 10 -12.03 -4.98 -9.35
CA PHE A 10 -12.20 -6.02 -10.36
C PHE A 10 -11.70 -5.56 -11.73
N ASP A 11 -11.42 -6.52 -12.61
CA ASP A 11 -10.89 -6.28 -13.96
C ASP A 11 -11.81 -6.93 -15.00
N THR A 12 -11.80 -6.42 -16.23
CA THR A 12 -12.66 -6.90 -17.33
C THR A 12 -12.12 -8.17 -17.99
N GLN A 13 -10.82 -8.44 -17.87
CA GLN A 13 -10.15 -9.57 -18.51
C GLN A 13 -9.49 -10.51 -17.50
N GLN A 14 -9.04 -9.99 -16.37
CA GLN A 14 -8.36 -10.75 -15.33
C GLN A 14 -9.29 -11.11 -14.17
N PRO A 15 -9.69 -12.38 -13.99
CA PRO A 15 -10.51 -12.77 -12.85
C PRO A 15 -9.77 -12.53 -11.53
N ARG A 16 -10.40 -11.80 -10.61
CA ARG A 16 -9.81 -11.46 -9.31
C ARG A 16 -10.49 -12.20 -8.17
N ARG A 17 -9.66 -12.75 -7.29
CA ARG A 17 -10.10 -13.53 -6.12
C ARG A 17 -10.68 -12.63 -5.04
N GLN A 18 -11.95 -12.78 -4.70
CA GLN A 18 -12.60 -11.96 -3.66
C GLN A 18 -11.87 -12.01 -2.31
N ARG A 19 -11.35 -13.17 -1.91
CA ARG A 19 -10.59 -13.33 -0.65
C ARG A 19 -9.30 -12.52 -0.62
N VAL A 20 -8.68 -12.26 -1.78
CA VAL A 20 -7.47 -11.44 -1.88
C VAL A 20 -7.85 -9.99 -1.62
N ILE A 21 -8.88 -9.49 -2.30
CA ILE A 21 -9.37 -8.11 -2.13
C ILE A 21 -9.75 -7.87 -0.66
N PHE A 22 -10.57 -8.77 -0.07
CA PHE A 22 -10.92 -8.68 1.35
C PHE A 22 -9.68 -8.68 2.26
N GLY A 23 -8.73 -9.58 2.02
CA GLY A 23 -7.51 -9.68 2.81
C GLY A 23 -6.60 -8.45 2.70
N LEU A 24 -6.56 -7.78 1.54
CA LEU A 24 -5.85 -6.51 1.40
C LEU A 24 -6.54 -5.43 2.23
N LEU A 25 -7.84 -5.20 2.00
CA LEU A 25 -8.62 -4.15 2.68
C LEU A 25 -8.54 -4.25 4.21
N THR A 26 -8.51 -5.47 4.75
CA THR A 26 -8.53 -5.77 6.19
C THR A 26 -7.15 -6.10 6.78
N ASN A 27 -6.08 -6.03 5.98
CA ASN A 27 -4.71 -6.34 6.39
C ASN A 27 -4.45 -7.81 6.82
N HIS A 28 -5.19 -8.76 6.25
CA HIS A 28 -4.93 -10.20 6.36
C HIS A 28 -3.98 -10.69 5.24
N LEU A 29 -2.69 -10.37 5.41
CA LEU A 29 -1.65 -10.56 4.40
C LEU A 29 -0.91 -11.90 4.52
N THR A 30 -1.46 -12.96 3.93
CA THR A 30 -0.66 -14.15 3.61
C THR A 30 0.29 -13.85 2.44
N VAL A 31 1.35 -14.65 2.25
CA VAL A 31 2.22 -14.55 1.05
C VAL A 31 1.40 -14.65 -0.24
N SER A 32 0.38 -15.51 -0.26
CA SER A 32 -0.52 -15.62 -1.41
C SER A 32 -1.35 -14.35 -1.60
N THR A 33 -1.91 -13.77 -0.54
CA THR A 33 -2.66 -12.50 -0.61
C THR A 33 -1.77 -11.38 -1.15
N ALA A 34 -0.56 -11.24 -0.60
CA ALA A 34 0.40 -10.23 -1.01
C ALA A 34 0.83 -10.40 -2.47
N PHE A 35 1.15 -11.63 -2.90
CA PHE A 35 1.47 -11.89 -4.30
C PHE A 35 0.32 -11.53 -5.25
N ASN A 36 -0.92 -11.95 -4.93
CA ASN A 36 -2.05 -11.65 -5.81
C ASN A 36 -2.36 -10.14 -5.78
N GLY A 37 -2.17 -9.46 -4.63
CA GLY A 37 -2.29 -8.01 -4.56
C GLY A 37 -1.25 -7.28 -5.42
N LEU A 38 -0.02 -7.80 -5.51
CA LEU A 38 1.00 -7.30 -6.44
C LEU A 38 0.57 -7.52 -7.89
N ALA A 39 0.18 -8.74 -8.24
CA ALA A 39 -0.25 -9.13 -9.58
C ALA A 39 -1.44 -8.27 -10.06
N TYR A 40 -2.44 -8.08 -9.20
CA TYR A 40 -3.62 -7.26 -9.47
C TYR A 40 -3.37 -5.75 -9.38
N GLN A 41 -2.15 -5.31 -8.99
CA GLN A 41 -1.80 -3.91 -8.74
C GLN A 41 -2.70 -3.23 -7.68
N LEU A 42 -3.10 -4.00 -6.66
CA LEU A 42 -3.99 -3.58 -5.57
C LEU A 42 -3.29 -3.47 -4.21
N LEU A 43 -1.95 -3.46 -4.17
CA LEU A 43 -1.21 -3.34 -2.90
C LEU A 43 -1.55 -2.06 -2.12
N ALA A 44 -2.02 -1.00 -2.78
CA ALA A 44 -2.43 0.23 -2.11
C ALA A 44 -3.61 -0.01 -1.15
N LEU A 45 -4.47 -1.00 -1.45
CA LEU A 45 -5.63 -1.33 -0.64
C LEU A 45 -5.28 -1.94 0.72
N ILE A 46 -4.02 -2.27 0.97
CA ILE A 46 -3.59 -2.85 2.24
C ILE A 46 -4.04 -1.94 3.39
N ASN A 47 -4.83 -2.51 4.29
CA ASN A 47 -5.30 -1.85 5.49
C ASN A 47 -6.19 -0.61 5.25
N LEU A 48 -6.80 -0.47 4.06
CA LEU A 48 -7.69 0.67 3.77
C LEU A 48 -8.96 0.66 4.63
N HIS A 49 -9.50 -0.54 4.95
CA HIS A 49 -10.71 -0.74 5.76
C HIS A 49 -10.50 -1.87 6.80
N PRO A 50 -9.71 -1.62 7.86
CA PRO A 50 -9.38 -2.65 8.86
C PRO A 50 -10.58 -3.13 9.68
N GLN A 51 -11.67 -2.37 9.70
CA GLN A 51 -12.90 -2.69 10.45
C GLN A 51 -13.97 -3.36 9.59
N LEU A 52 -13.72 -3.56 8.29
CA LEU A 52 -14.67 -4.20 7.39
C LEU A 52 -14.88 -5.66 7.80
N THR A 53 -16.11 -6.04 8.10
CA THR A 53 -16.42 -7.45 8.44
C THR A 53 -16.63 -8.28 7.18
N LYS A 54 -16.50 -9.61 7.33
CA LYS A 54 -16.72 -10.55 6.23
C LYS A 54 -18.18 -10.51 5.77
N GLU A 55 -19.13 -10.36 6.69
CA GLU A 55 -20.56 -10.29 6.41
C GLU A 55 -20.90 -9.05 5.57
N GLN A 56 -20.35 -7.88 5.94
CA GLN A 56 -20.50 -6.63 5.19
C GLN A 56 -19.93 -6.79 3.78
N TYR A 57 -18.72 -7.33 3.67
CA TYR A 57 -18.06 -7.56 2.38
C TYR A 57 -18.85 -8.52 1.47
N ASP A 58 -19.31 -9.64 2.01
CA ASP A 58 -20.08 -10.63 1.27
C ASP A 58 -21.45 -10.09 0.87
N GLN A 59 -22.06 -9.22 1.67
CA GLN A 59 -23.30 -8.54 1.30
C GLN A 59 -23.08 -7.59 0.12
N MET A 60 -22.01 -6.80 0.12
CA MET A 60 -21.67 -5.94 -1.02
C MET A 60 -21.42 -6.76 -2.29
N LEU A 61 -20.69 -7.88 -2.19
CA LEU A 61 -20.48 -8.76 -3.35
C LEU A 61 -21.78 -9.37 -3.88
N ARG A 62 -22.68 -9.84 -3.00
CA ARG A 62 -23.99 -10.37 -3.42
C ARG A 62 -24.80 -9.31 -4.17
N GLN A 63 -24.83 -8.07 -3.68
CA GLN A 63 -25.51 -6.97 -4.36
C GLN A 63 -24.94 -6.72 -5.76
N LEU A 64 -23.61 -6.72 -5.91
CA LEU A 64 -22.98 -6.55 -7.22
C LEU A 64 -23.28 -7.72 -8.18
N VAL A 65 -23.34 -8.96 -7.68
CA VAL A 65 -23.74 -10.11 -8.50
C VAL A 65 -25.21 -10.02 -8.91
N GLU A 66 -26.11 -9.66 -7.99
CA GLU A 66 -27.55 -9.48 -8.26
C GLU A 66 -27.80 -8.37 -9.30
N GLN A 67 -26.99 -7.32 -9.30
CA GLN A 67 -27.03 -6.23 -10.28
C GLN A 67 -26.35 -6.57 -11.62
N ASN A 68 -25.83 -7.80 -11.78
CA ASN A 68 -24.99 -8.21 -12.90
C ASN A 68 -23.78 -7.28 -13.11
N ALA A 69 -23.27 -6.66 -12.04
CA ALA A 69 -22.12 -5.76 -12.08
C ALA A 69 -20.78 -6.54 -12.08
N ILE A 70 -20.77 -7.71 -11.46
CA ILE A 70 -19.66 -8.66 -11.51
C ILE A 70 -20.17 -10.05 -11.86
N GLN A 71 -19.33 -10.83 -12.53
CA GLN A 71 -19.62 -12.21 -12.92
C GLN A 71 -18.60 -13.16 -12.32
N GLU A 72 -19.08 -14.22 -11.67
CA GLU A 72 -18.23 -15.30 -11.18
C GLU A 72 -17.81 -16.20 -12.35
N ILE A 73 -16.50 -16.36 -12.55
CA ILE A 73 -15.92 -17.21 -13.61
C ILE A 73 -15.51 -18.57 -13.05
N GLU A 74 -15.02 -18.58 -11.81
CA GLU A 74 -14.72 -19.75 -11.01
C GLU A 74 -15.08 -19.46 -9.56
N PRO A 75 -15.27 -20.47 -8.69
CA PRO A 75 -15.62 -20.26 -7.29
C PRO A 75 -14.71 -19.22 -6.59
N GLY A 76 -15.29 -18.08 -6.24
CA GLY A 76 -14.64 -16.95 -5.58
C GLY A 76 -13.76 -16.07 -6.48
N MET A 77 -13.84 -16.19 -7.81
CA MET A 77 -13.12 -15.36 -8.78
C MET A 77 -14.09 -14.62 -9.70
N PHE A 78 -13.96 -13.30 -9.76
CA PHE A 78 -14.91 -12.44 -10.45
C PHE A 78 -14.23 -11.55 -11.49
N LEU A 79 -14.95 -11.31 -12.59
CA LEU A 79 -14.70 -10.23 -13.53
C LEU A 79 -15.73 -9.12 -13.33
N ILE A 80 -15.35 -7.87 -13.63
CA ILE A 80 -16.35 -6.81 -13.81
C ILE A 80 -17.02 -6.97 -15.18
N THR A 81 -18.34 -6.82 -15.23
CA THR A 81 -19.09 -6.87 -16.48
C THR A 81 -19.13 -5.49 -17.16
N GLU A 82 -19.67 -5.43 -18.38
CA GLU A 82 -19.98 -4.15 -19.02
C GLU A 82 -20.97 -3.32 -18.18
N GLN A 83 -22.02 -3.98 -17.64
CA GLN A 83 -22.98 -3.33 -16.75
C GLN A 83 -22.32 -2.80 -15.48
N GLY A 84 -21.41 -3.56 -14.88
CA GLY A 84 -20.64 -3.10 -13.72
C GLY A 84 -19.75 -1.90 -14.04
N SER A 85 -19.16 -1.87 -15.23
CA SER A 85 -18.38 -0.72 -15.69
C SER A 85 -19.26 0.53 -15.81
N ILE A 86 -20.48 0.40 -16.33
CA ILE A 86 -21.46 1.51 -16.39
C ILE A 86 -21.85 1.99 -14.99
N ILE A 87 -22.19 1.06 -14.09
CA ILE A 87 -22.54 1.36 -12.69
C ILE A 87 -21.38 2.11 -12.01
N PHE A 88 -20.16 1.64 -12.20
CA PHE A 88 -18.97 2.28 -11.63
C PHE A 88 -18.77 3.71 -12.15
N GLN A 89 -18.93 3.94 -13.46
CA GLN A 89 -18.85 5.30 -14.02
C GLN A 89 -19.94 6.23 -13.50
N GLN A 90 -21.17 5.73 -13.32
CA GLN A 90 -22.26 6.51 -12.71
C GLN A 90 -21.96 6.83 -11.24
N ALA A 91 -21.44 5.86 -10.49
CA ALA A 91 -21.06 6.06 -9.11
C ALA A 91 -19.96 7.12 -8.95
N LYS A 92 -18.99 7.20 -9.88
CA LYS A 92 -17.95 8.25 -9.92
C LYS A 92 -18.50 9.67 -10.05
N LEU A 93 -19.74 9.85 -10.51
CA LEU A 93 -20.39 11.17 -10.56
C LEU A 93 -20.92 11.62 -9.19
N LEU A 94 -21.16 10.67 -8.28
CA LEU A 94 -21.80 10.91 -6.98
C LEU A 94 -20.83 10.75 -5.81
N HIS A 95 -19.83 9.90 -5.97
CA HIS A 95 -18.90 9.45 -4.94
C HIS A 95 -17.44 9.76 -5.33
N TYR A 96 -16.57 9.83 -4.34
CA TYR A 96 -15.15 10.06 -4.54
C TYR A 96 -14.38 8.74 -4.67
N TYR A 97 -13.48 8.68 -5.64
CA TYR A 97 -12.64 7.53 -5.89
C TYR A 97 -11.16 7.94 -5.87
N PRO A 98 -10.33 7.32 -5.02
CA PRO A 98 -8.99 7.82 -4.74
C PRO A 98 -7.97 7.28 -5.77
N GLU A 99 -7.97 7.83 -6.98
CA GLU A 99 -7.17 7.32 -8.09
C GLU A 99 -5.65 7.40 -7.84
N CYS A 100 -5.15 8.50 -7.27
CA CYS A 100 -3.73 8.67 -6.96
C CYS A 100 -3.28 7.71 -5.85
N PHE A 101 -4.13 7.47 -4.86
CA PHE A 101 -3.88 6.46 -3.82
C PHE A 101 -3.73 5.06 -4.41
N ILE A 102 -4.60 4.65 -5.33
CA ILE A 102 -4.48 3.32 -5.96
C ILE A 102 -3.18 3.20 -6.76
N GLN A 103 -2.80 4.28 -7.44
CA GLN A 103 -1.55 4.36 -8.20
C GLN A 103 -0.30 4.46 -7.31
N SER A 104 -0.44 4.74 -6.02
CA SER A 104 0.69 4.82 -5.08
C SER A 104 1.37 3.46 -4.80
N GLY A 105 0.81 2.38 -5.35
CA GLY A 105 1.41 1.06 -5.28
C GLY A 105 1.41 0.52 -3.86
N HIS A 106 2.57 0.20 -3.29
CA HIS A 106 2.68 -0.36 -1.93
C HIS A 106 3.18 0.66 -0.90
N ALA A 107 3.13 1.94 -1.24
CA ALA A 107 3.55 2.99 -0.33
C ALA A 107 2.52 3.16 0.81
N ASN A 108 2.98 3.34 2.05
CA ASN A 108 2.09 3.38 3.21
C ASN A 108 1.53 4.79 3.44
N ILE A 109 0.59 5.20 2.58
CA ILE A 109 -0.03 6.54 2.61
C ILE A 109 -0.78 6.79 3.92
N ILE A 110 -1.40 5.76 4.51
CA ILE A 110 -2.17 5.89 5.76
C ILE A 110 -1.25 6.28 6.92
N ASP A 111 -0.13 5.57 7.10
CA ASP A 111 0.82 5.91 8.16
C ASP A 111 1.60 7.19 7.85
N PHE A 112 1.85 7.50 6.58
CA PHE A 112 2.40 8.79 6.20
C PHE A 112 1.49 9.96 6.57
N ARG A 113 0.20 9.89 6.22
CA ARG A 113 -0.81 10.88 6.66
C ARG A 113 -0.76 11.07 8.16
N ASN A 114 -0.71 9.97 8.91
CA ASN A 114 -0.68 10.01 10.37
C ASN A 114 0.60 10.67 10.90
N ALA A 115 1.76 10.30 10.36
CA ALA A 115 3.04 10.92 10.70
C ALA A 115 3.07 12.42 10.33
N PHE A 116 2.51 12.78 9.17
CA PHE A 116 2.36 14.15 8.73
C PHE A 116 1.54 14.99 9.70
N LEU A 117 0.33 14.54 10.06
CA LEU A 117 -0.55 15.29 10.96
C LEU A 117 0.12 15.54 12.31
N LEU A 118 0.83 14.53 12.83
CA LEU A 118 1.60 14.67 14.06
C LEU A 118 2.79 15.63 13.89
N ALA A 119 3.56 15.53 12.80
CA ALA A 119 4.68 16.41 12.51
C ALA A 119 4.24 17.87 12.36
N ASN A 120 3.14 18.11 11.65
CA ASN A 120 2.56 19.44 11.49
C ASN A 120 2.17 20.04 12.85
N GLN A 121 1.50 19.27 13.72
CA GLN A 121 1.17 19.71 15.06
C GLN A 121 2.45 20.02 15.87
N VAL A 122 3.46 19.14 15.83
CA VAL A 122 4.74 19.32 16.53
C VAL A 122 5.42 20.63 16.11
N ILE A 123 5.47 20.93 14.81
CA ILE A 123 6.07 22.15 14.28
C ILE A 123 5.27 23.39 14.69
N SER A 124 3.95 23.31 14.63
CA SER A 124 3.08 24.40 15.07
C SER A 124 3.27 24.69 16.56
N GLU A 125 3.22 23.67 17.42
CA GLU A 125 3.46 23.86 18.87
C GLU A 125 4.88 24.36 19.15
N HIS A 126 5.87 23.90 18.39
CA HIS A 126 7.25 24.37 18.49
C HIS A 126 7.40 25.86 18.15
N SER A 127 6.70 26.36 17.13
CA SER A 127 6.77 27.77 16.74
C SER A 127 6.22 28.70 17.82
N PHE A 128 5.26 28.23 18.62
CA PHE A 128 4.73 28.91 19.81
C PHE A 128 5.50 28.59 21.10
N LYS A 129 6.62 27.86 21.01
CA LYS A 129 7.44 27.40 22.16
C LYS A 129 6.65 26.56 23.16
N ASN A 130 5.54 25.95 22.75
CA ASN A 130 4.73 25.09 23.60
C ASN A 130 5.30 23.66 23.61
N LYS A 131 5.70 23.21 24.79
CA LYS A 131 6.20 21.83 25.02
C LYS A 131 5.16 20.92 25.69
N LYS A 132 4.00 21.47 26.09
CA LYS A 132 2.94 20.76 26.80
C LYS A 132 1.67 20.79 25.96
N TYR A 133 1.53 19.79 25.10
CA TYR A 133 0.35 19.59 24.27
C TYR A 133 0.00 18.11 24.21
N TYR A 134 -1.26 17.84 23.85
CA TYR A 134 -1.73 16.48 23.61
C TYR A 134 -1.53 16.15 22.12
N PRO A 135 -0.74 15.11 21.78
CA PRO A 135 -0.56 14.68 20.41
C PRO A 135 -1.89 14.25 19.77
N VAL A 136 -2.09 14.62 18.51
CA VAL A 136 -3.28 14.28 17.70
C VAL A 136 -3.45 12.76 17.51
N LEU A 137 -2.37 11.99 17.64
CA LEU A 137 -2.37 10.54 17.47
C LEU A 137 -1.69 9.81 18.63
N ASN A 138 -2.24 8.63 18.97
CA ASN A 138 -1.74 7.78 20.05
C ASN A 138 -0.97 6.54 19.55
N ASN A 139 -0.42 6.56 18.34
CA ASN A 139 0.44 5.49 17.83
C ASN A 139 1.89 5.70 18.30
N LEU A 140 2.39 4.84 19.19
CA LEU A 140 3.74 4.96 19.76
C LEU A 140 4.85 4.89 18.71
N ILE A 141 4.72 3.99 17.72
CA ILE A 141 5.73 3.80 16.66
C ILE A 141 5.86 5.07 15.84
N LEU A 142 4.73 5.62 15.38
CA LEU A 142 4.72 6.86 14.60
C LEU A 142 5.18 8.06 15.43
N ARG A 143 4.84 8.11 16.73
CA ARG A 143 5.32 9.16 17.62
C ARG A 143 6.83 9.15 17.75
N ASP A 144 7.44 7.99 17.91
CA ASP A 144 8.90 7.90 18.03
C ASP A 144 9.61 8.19 16.71
N LEU A 145 9.05 7.78 15.57
CA LEU A 145 9.51 8.18 14.23
C LEU A 145 9.50 9.70 14.07
N VAL A 146 8.37 10.36 14.35
CA VAL A 146 8.23 11.82 14.21
C VAL A 146 9.15 12.56 15.18
N LYS A 147 9.32 12.06 16.42
CA LYS A 147 10.29 12.63 17.37
C LYS A 147 11.71 12.58 16.82
N GLN A 148 12.15 11.42 16.32
CA GLN A 148 13.50 11.26 15.77
C GLN A 148 13.71 12.19 14.58
N TRP A 149 12.77 12.20 13.63
CA TRP A 149 12.78 13.13 12.50
C TRP A 149 12.87 14.59 12.98
N PHE A 150 12.04 15.00 13.93
CA PHE A 150 12.03 16.37 14.45
C PHE A 150 13.35 16.76 15.12
N GLN A 151 14.00 15.85 15.86
CA GLN A 151 15.31 16.13 16.48
C GLN A 151 16.40 16.41 15.45
N VAL A 152 16.33 15.78 14.27
CA VAL A 152 17.25 16.03 13.16
C VAL A 152 16.90 17.37 12.50
N GLN A 153 15.62 17.60 12.17
CA GLN A 153 15.20 18.76 11.40
C GLN A 153 15.30 20.11 12.14
N LYS A 154 15.06 20.12 13.46
CA LYS A 154 15.02 21.37 14.28
C LYS A 154 16.30 22.20 14.27
N GLN A 155 17.41 21.68 13.76
CA GLN A 155 18.69 22.39 13.64
C GLN A 155 18.74 23.34 12.43
N THR A 156 17.76 23.25 11.54
CA THR A 156 17.58 24.11 10.36
C THR A 156 16.47 25.14 10.60
N ASP A 157 16.21 26.02 9.63
CA ASP A 157 15.03 26.90 9.59
C ASP A 157 13.72 26.12 9.34
N LEU A 158 13.49 25.06 10.13
CA LEU A 158 12.44 24.05 9.94
C LEU A 158 11.06 24.66 9.77
N ILE A 159 10.68 25.65 10.59
CA ILE A 159 9.35 26.26 10.50
C ILE A 159 9.15 26.94 9.14
N PHE A 160 10.15 27.71 8.70
CA PHE A 160 10.10 28.40 7.41
C PHE A 160 10.08 27.40 6.25
N ASN A 161 10.99 26.42 6.27
CA ASN A 161 11.09 25.38 5.25
C ASN A 161 9.81 24.56 5.16
N TRP A 162 9.25 24.14 6.29
CA TRP A 162 7.99 23.40 6.34
C TRP A 162 6.84 24.18 5.71
N VAL A 163 6.66 25.45 6.06
CA VAL A 163 5.61 26.30 5.48
C VAL A 163 5.83 26.47 3.97
N GLN A 164 7.06 26.71 3.52
CA GLN A 164 7.38 26.85 2.09
C GLN A 164 7.12 25.56 1.32
N GLU A 165 7.57 24.41 1.83
CA GLU A 165 7.34 23.09 1.21
C GLU A 165 5.84 22.78 1.11
N LEU A 166 5.07 23.04 2.18
CA LEU A 166 3.61 22.88 2.15
C LEU A 166 2.93 23.82 1.17
N GLN A 167 3.31 25.09 1.11
CA GLN A 167 2.76 26.05 0.15
C GLN A 167 3.05 25.63 -1.29
N ASN A 168 4.24 25.10 -1.57
CA ASN A 168 4.60 24.63 -2.90
C ASN A 168 3.77 23.42 -3.32
N PHE A 169 3.54 22.47 -2.41
CA PHE A 169 2.63 21.35 -2.65
C PHE A 169 1.18 21.82 -2.83
N LEU A 170 0.65 22.65 -1.93
CA LEU A 170 -0.74 23.10 -1.99
C LEU A 170 -1.07 23.86 -3.29
N LYS A 171 -0.09 24.57 -3.87
CA LYS A 171 -0.22 25.22 -5.18
C LYS A 171 -0.37 24.24 -6.35
N THR A 172 -0.04 22.96 -6.19
CA THR A 172 -0.26 21.93 -7.23
C THR A 172 -1.66 21.33 -7.19
N LEU A 173 -2.47 21.67 -6.18
CA LEU A 173 -3.83 21.17 -6.03
C LEU A 173 -4.85 22.21 -6.53
N PRO A 174 -6.07 21.77 -6.91
CA PRO A 174 -7.20 22.69 -7.05
C PRO A 174 -7.38 23.50 -5.77
N GLU A 175 -7.65 24.80 -5.89
CA GLU A 175 -7.71 25.74 -4.75
C GLU A 175 -8.67 25.26 -3.64
N MET A 176 -9.83 24.73 -4.02
CA MET A 176 -10.81 24.19 -3.07
C MET A 176 -10.26 22.98 -2.30
N ASP A 177 -9.52 22.08 -2.95
CA ASP A 177 -8.91 20.93 -2.28
C ASP A 177 -7.73 21.34 -1.41
N ALA A 178 -6.92 22.30 -1.87
CA ALA A 178 -5.82 22.87 -1.09
C ALA A 178 -6.34 23.50 0.21
N ASN A 179 -7.39 24.32 0.12
CA ASN A 179 -8.03 24.96 1.26
C ASN A 179 -8.66 23.92 2.20
N ARG A 180 -9.40 22.93 1.66
CA ARG A 180 -9.99 21.88 2.50
C ARG A 180 -8.91 21.09 3.24
N LEU A 181 -7.86 20.65 2.54
CA LEU A 181 -6.78 19.86 3.11
C LEU A 181 -6.04 20.64 4.20
N ALA A 182 -5.66 21.90 3.92
CA ALA A 182 -4.98 22.73 4.91
C ALA A 182 -5.84 22.94 6.18
N ASN A 183 -7.16 23.07 6.01
CA ASN A 183 -8.09 23.19 7.13
C ASN A 183 -8.28 21.90 7.93
N THR A 184 -7.89 20.72 7.43
CA THR A 184 -7.91 19.49 8.25
C THR A 184 -6.75 19.42 9.24
N TRP A 185 -5.71 20.22 9.04
CA TRP A 185 -4.50 20.15 9.83
C TRP A 185 -4.66 20.83 11.19
N THR A 186 -4.17 20.17 12.24
CA THR A 186 -4.16 20.72 13.59
C THR A 186 -2.89 21.53 13.84
N GLY A 187 -3.04 22.68 14.49
CA GLY A 187 -1.95 23.53 14.96
C GLY A 187 -2.16 24.02 16.40
N HIS A 188 -1.25 24.87 16.87
CA HIS A 188 -1.31 25.45 18.21
C HIS A 188 -2.64 26.19 18.43
N GLN A 189 -3.43 25.72 19.39
CA GLN A 189 -4.76 26.27 19.73
C GLN A 189 -5.76 26.32 18.55
N GLN A 190 -5.47 25.61 17.47
CA GLN A 190 -6.28 25.58 16.24
C GLN A 190 -6.54 24.11 15.89
N PRO A 191 -7.65 23.52 16.36
CA PRO A 191 -8.03 22.18 15.95
C PRO A 191 -8.34 22.18 14.45
N GLY A 192 -7.97 21.09 13.77
CA GLY A 192 -8.41 20.88 12.38
C GLY A 192 -9.95 20.87 12.29
N LEU A 193 -10.47 21.42 11.20
CA LEU A 193 -11.90 21.43 10.92
C LEU A 193 -12.42 20.01 10.69
N ARG A 194 -13.63 19.77 11.19
CA ARG A 194 -14.34 18.52 10.96
C ARG A 194 -14.94 18.48 9.56
N PRO A 195 -15.25 17.29 9.02
CA PRO A 195 -15.87 17.14 7.70
C PRO A 195 -17.12 17.99 7.48
N ASP A 196 -17.99 18.15 8.49
CA ASP A 196 -19.21 18.98 8.44
C ASP A 196 -18.92 20.48 8.21
N GLN A 197 -17.67 20.91 8.42
CA GLN A 197 -17.23 22.30 8.28
C GLN A 197 -16.50 22.58 6.95
N LEU A 198 -16.24 21.55 6.12
CA LEU A 198 -15.37 21.62 4.94
C LEU A 198 -16.11 21.71 3.58
N MET A 199 -17.43 21.96 3.60
CA MET A 199 -18.28 22.13 2.42
C MET A 199 -18.08 21.05 1.34
N PHE A 200 -18.16 19.77 1.68
CA PHE A 200 -18.12 18.69 0.69
C PHE A 200 -19.40 18.60 -0.14
N PRO A 201 -19.37 17.98 -1.34
CA PRO A 201 -20.58 17.69 -2.11
C PRO A 201 -21.62 16.95 -1.25
N ALA A 202 -22.90 17.32 -1.39
CA ALA A 202 -23.97 16.74 -0.57
C ALA A 202 -24.19 15.23 -0.80
N THR A 203 -23.69 14.69 -1.90
CA THR A 203 -23.75 13.26 -2.24
C THR A 203 -22.67 12.45 -1.52
N TRP A 204 -21.63 13.08 -0.98
CA TRP A 204 -20.52 12.40 -0.33
C TRP A 204 -20.91 11.91 1.07
N ASN A 205 -20.57 10.66 1.35
CA ASN A 205 -20.63 10.05 2.67
C ASN A 205 -19.26 10.07 3.36
N GLU A 206 -19.17 9.52 4.57
CA GLU A 206 -17.94 9.48 5.35
C GLU A 206 -16.78 8.77 4.63
N ALA A 207 -17.07 7.72 3.84
CA ALA A 207 -16.05 7.01 3.08
C ALA A 207 -15.51 7.87 1.94
N ASP A 208 -16.35 8.65 1.25
CA ASP A 208 -15.92 9.58 0.21
C ASP A 208 -14.92 10.61 0.74
N ILE A 209 -15.21 11.16 1.93
CA ILE A 209 -14.35 12.16 2.58
C ILE A 209 -13.03 11.53 3.01
N TYR A 210 -13.06 10.32 3.56
CA TYR A 210 -11.86 9.56 3.90
C TYR A 210 -11.00 9.25 2.66
N TYR A 211 -11.63 8.82 1.56
CA TYR A 211 -10.92 8.54 0.31
C TYR A 211 -10.33 9.79 -0.31
N TRP A 212 -11.07 10.89 -0.32
CA TRP A 212 -10.56 12.19 -0.73
C TRP A 212 -9.32 12.56 0.08
N GLU A 213 -9.40 12.46 1.40
CA GLU A 213 -8.28 12.83 2.26
C GLU A 213 -7.04 11.97 1.98
N ILE A 214 -7.20 10.64 1.94
CA ILE A 214 -6.11 9.72 1.63
C ILE A 214 -5.53 9.97 0.23
N ASP A 215 -6.36 10.28 -0.77
CA ASP A 215 -5.92 10.62 -2.12
C ASP A 215 -5.12 11.93 -2.15
N GLN A 216 -5.47 12.92 -1.32
CA GLN A 216 -4.69 14.14 -1.17
C GLN A 216 -3.29 13.86 -0.59
N TYR A 217 -3.17 12.95 0.37
CA TYR A 217 -1.86 12.50 0.87
C TYR A 217 -1.10 11.65 -0.13
N ALA A 218 -1.79 10.89 -0.99
CA ALA A 218 -1.16 10.19 -2.10
C ALA A 218 -0.59 11.17 -3.14
N LYS A 219 -1.33 12.24 -3.47
CA LYS A 219 -0.82 13.35 -4.31
C LYS A 219 0.39 14.02 -3.69
N MET A 220 0.39 14.22 -2.36
CA MET A 220 1.56 14.72 -1.64
C MET A 220 2.74 13.78 -1.76
N ALA A 221 2.56 12.47 -1.54
CA ALA A 221 3.60 11.47 -1.72
C ALA A 221 4.16 11.49 -3.15
N GLN A 222 3.30 11.55 -4.17
CA GLN A 222 3.70 11.66 -5.57
C GLN A 222 4.51 12.93 -5.85
N TYR A 223 4.07 14.08 -5.34
CA TYR A 223 4.82 15.34 -5.42
C TYR A 223 6.20 15.20 -4.78
N LEU A 224 6.27 14.55 -3.62
CA LEU A 224 7.53 14.34 -2.90
C LEU A 224 8.51 13.43 -3.64
N GLU A 225 8.08 12.59 -4.58
CA GLU A 225 9.00 11.85 -5.46
C GLU A 225 9.79 12.75 -6.43
N GLN A 226 9.36 13.99 -6.62
CA GLN A 226 9.94 14.93 -7.59
C GLN A 226 10.79 16.03 -6.94
N VAL A 227 10.78 16.15 -5.61
CA VAL A 227 11.51 17.18 -4.88
C VAL A 227 12.86 16.69 -4.36
N GLY A 228 13.72 17.62 -3.97
CA GLY A 228 15.05 17.29 -3.45
C GLY A 228 15.02 16.57 -2.09
N GLU A 229 15.92 15.61 -1.91
CA GLU A 229 16.06 14.78 -0.69
C GLU A 229 16.39 15.57 0.59
N GLN A 230 16.77 16.84 0.46
CA GLN A 230 17.06 17.73 1.60
C GLN A 230 15.79 18.35 2.20
N GLN A 231 14.63 18.24 1.54
CA GLN A 231 13.37 18.80 2.04
C GLN A 231 12.88 18.06 3.28
N SER A 232 12.42 18.82 4.28
CA SER A 232 11.99 18.28 5.58
C SER A 232 10.81 17.32 5.43
N LEU A 233 9.85 17.67 4.57
CA LEU A 233 8.67 16.89 4.25
C LEU A 233 9.01 15.62 3.47
N LYS A 234 9.97 15.67 2.53
CA LYS A 234 10.48 14.48 1.83
C LYS A 234 11.13 13.52 2.82
N GLN A 235 11.96 14.01 3.73
CA GLN A 235 12.58 13.18 4.76
C GLN A 235 11.57 12.55 5.73
N LEU A 236 10.43 13.21 5.98
CA LEU A 236 9.34 12.62 6.74
C LEU A 236 8.64 11.48 5.96
N TRP A 237 8.50 11.63 4.65
CA TRP A 237 7.88 10.66 3.75
C TRP A 237 8.73 9.40 3.50
N GLN A 238 10.05 9.55 3.40
CA GLN A 238 11.00 8.48 3.07
C GLN A 238 10.75 7.12 3.76
N PRO A 239 10.50 7.05 5.08
CA PRO A 239 10.23 5.77 5.75
C PRO A 239 9.03 5.00 5.19
N PHE A 240 8.06 5.68 4.57
CA PHE A 240 6.79 5.12 4.10
C PHE A 240 6.80 4.70 2.63
N MET A 241 7.87 5.03 1.89
CA MET A 241 7.92 4.88 0.44
C MET A 241 7.85 3.42 -0.03
N LYS A 242 8.68 2.50 0.48
CA LYS A 242 8.89 1.21 -0.20
C LYS A 242 9.22 -0.04 0.64
N THR A 243 9.02 -0.05 1.97
CA THR A 243 9.44 -1.21 2.79
C THR A 243 8.59 -1.56 4.01
N GLN A 244 7.51 -0.83 4.32
CA GLN A 244 6.86 -0.95 5.63
C GLN A 244 5.92 -2.15 5.82
N HIS A 245 5.54 -2.87 4.76
CA HIS A 245 4.77 -4.11 4.94
C HIS A 245 5.63 -5.28 5.44
N LEU A 246 6.96 -5.10 5.52
CA LEU A 246 7.82 -6.08 6.17
C LEU A 246 7.79 -5.85 7.68
N SER A 247 7.29 -6.86 8.40
CA SER A 247 7.47 -6.90 9.85
C SER A 247 8.95 -6.84 10.22
N SER A 248 9.26 -6.43 11.45
CA SER A 248 10.64 -6.43 11.97
C SER A 248 11.34 -7.78 11.77
N SER A 249 10.60 -8.88 11.95
CA SER A 249 11.13 -10.23 11.75
C SER A 249 11.46 -10.55 10.28
N MET A 250 10.60 -10.11 9.34
CA MET A 250 10.83 -10.25 7.90
C MET A 250 12.05 -9.43 7.47
N TRP A 251 12.13 -8.17 7.91
CA TRP A 251 13.25 -7.28 7.61
C TRP A 251 14.57 -7.86 8.11
N GLN A 252 14.64 -8.32 9.36
CA GLN A 252 15.82 -9.01 9.89
C GLN A 252 16.17 -10.26 9.09
N THR A 253 15.20 -10.94 8.46
CA THR A 253 15.46 -12.16 7.67
C THR A 253 16.14 -11.78 6.38
N TYR A 254 15.61 -10.75 5.73
CA TYR A 254 16.19 -10.16 4.55
C TYR A 254 17.60 -9.59 4.83
N GLN A 255 17.85 -8.96 5.98
CA GLN A 255 19.18 -8.46 6.35
C GLN A 255 20.24 -9.57 6.47
N VAL A 256 19.86 -10.77 6.92
CA VAL A 256 20.79 -11.92 6.91
C VAL A 256 20.94 -12.48 5.50
N TYR A 257 19.85 -12.50 4.72
CA TYR A 257 19.85 -12.94 3.33
C TYR A 257 20.81 -12.14 2.44
N THR A 258 20.88 -10.82 2.62
CA THR A 258 21.81 -9.95 1.86
C THR A 258 23.28 -10.26 2.13
N GLN A 259 23.60 -11.01 3.19
CA GLN A 259 24.94 -11.54 3.48
C GLN A 259 25.27 -12.81 2.66
N LYS A 260 24.45 -13.17 1.67
CA LYS A 260 24.64 -14.33 0.77
C LYS A 260 24.65 -15.68 1.48
N MET A 261 23.89 -15.79 2.57
CA MET A 261 23.75 -17.03 3.33
C MET A 261 22.64 -17.93 2.78
N SER A 262 22.79 -19.25 2.92
CA SER A 262 21.74 -20.21 2.54
C SER A 262 20.52 -20.13 3.47
N ILE A 263 19.37 -20.61 3.02
CA ILE A 263 18.12 -20.63 3.81
C ILE A 263 18.30 -21.41 5.13
N GLU A 264 19.03 -22.53 5.10
CA GLU A 264 19.33 -23.36 6.28
C GLU A 264 20.20 -22.60 7.27
N ARG A 265 21.16 -21.80 6.77
CA ARG A 265 22.01 -20.96 7.63
C ARG A 265 21.22 -19.81 8.23
N ILE A 266 20.37 -19.15 7.46
CA ILE A 266 19.46 -18.11 7.94
C ILE A 266 18.55 -18.67 9.03
N SER A 267 17.95 -19.84 8.79
CA SER A 267 17.12 -20.57 9.77
C SER A 267 17.84 -20.78 11.10
N LYS A 268 19.10 -21.22 11.08
CA LYS A 268 19.93 -21.41 12.29
C LYS A 268 20.26 -20.09 12.99
N ILE A 269 20.66 -19.05 12.26
CA ILE A 269 21.03 -17.73 12.84
C ILE A 269 19.81 -17.05 13.46
N ARG A 270 18.66 -17.14 12.80
CA ARG A 270 17.43 -16.48 13.24
C ARG A 270 16.58 -17.32 14.19
N ASN A 271 16.96 -18.59 14.39
CA ASN A 271 16.18 -19.57 15.13
C ASN A 271 14.72 -19.67 14.61
N LEU A 272 14.57 -19.75 13.29
CA LEU A 272 13.28 -19.83 12.60
C LEU A 272 13.16 -21.16 11.85
N LYS A 273 11.94 -21.67 11.69
CA LYS A 273 11.68 -22.80 10.78
C LYS A 273 12.03 -22.37 9.35
N ILE A 274 12.52 -23.31 8.55
CA ILE A 274 12.84 -23.07 7.13
C ILE A 274 11.63 -22.49 6.36
N GLY A 275 10.43 -23.04 6.59
CA GLY A 275 9.19 -22.52 6.00
C GLY A 275 8.93 -21.04 6.32
N THR A 276 9.20 -20.62 7.56
CA THR A 276 9.07 -19.21 7.98
C THR A 276 10.11 -18.32 7.30
N VAL A 277 11.36 -18.78 7.16
CA VAL A 277 12.38 -18.04 6.40
C VAL A 277 11.93 -17.83 4.95
N ARG A 278 11.39 -18.87 4.32
CA ARG A 278 10.86 -18.79 2.95
C ARG A 278 9.70 -17.83 2.83
N GLU A 279 8.72 -17.89 3.74
CA GLU A 279 7.62 -16.92 3.76
C GLU A 279 8.12 -15.48 3.87
N HIS A 280 9.07 -15.22 4.78
CA HIS A 280 9.68 -13.90 4.91
C HIS A 280 10.39 -13.44 3.64
N LEU A 281 11.12 -14.34 2.95
CA LEU A 281 11.81 -14.02 1.71
C LEU A 281 10.84 -13.78 0.55
N LEU A 282 9.73 -14.54 0.46
CA LEU A 282 8.68 -14.28 -0.52
C LEU A 282 7.97 -12.94 -0.25
N SER A 283 7.65 -12.63 1.01
CA SER A 283 7.11 -11.32 1.39
C SER A 283 8.08 -10.19 1.03
N ALA A 284 9.37 -10.34 1.33
CA ALA A 284 10.40 -9.38 0.93
C ALA A 284 10.45 -9.23 -0.60
N ALA A 285 10.43 -10.34 -1.34
CA ALA A 285 10.41 -10.32 -2.79
C ALA A 285 9.14 -9.67 -3.36
N VAL A 286 8.00 -9.69 -2.67
CA VAL A 286 6.77 -8.98 -3.07
C VAL A 286 6.88 -7.48 -2.80
N PHE A 287 7.29 -7.07 -1.60
CA PHE A 287 7.19 -5.67 -1.18
C PHE A 287 8.39 -4.80 -1.52
N MET A 288 9.58 -5.37 -1.76
CA MET A 288 10.74 -4.57 -2.13
C MET A 288 10.77 -4.24 -3.62
N PRO A 289 11.43 -3.15 -4.06
CA PRO A 289 11.77 -2.94 -5.47
C PRO A 289 12.43 -4.17 -6.11
N LEU A 290 12.18 -4.38 -7.41
CA LEU A 290 12.72 -5.53 -8.15
C LEU A 290 14.25 -5.61 -8.04
N GLU A 291 14.91 -4.46 -8.11
CA GLU A 291 16.37 -4.31 -8.11
C GLU A 291 16.98 -4.51 -6.71
N GLN A 292 16.18 -4.33 -5.66
CA GLN A 292 16.65 -4.46 -4.28
C GLN A 292 16.70 -5.93 -3.83
N PHE A 293 15.77 -6.77 -4.30
CA PHE A 293 15.80 -8.19 -3.96
C PHE A 293 16.77 -8.95 -4.88
N ASN A 294 17.82 -9.54 -4.34
CA ASN A 294 18.79 -10.28 -5.14
C ASN A 294 18.30 -11.69 -5.50
N TYR A 295 17.46 -11.83 -6.53
CA TYR A 295 16.88 -13.12 -6.94
C TYR A 295 17.92 -14.20 -7.29
N GLN A 296 19.08 -13.82 -7.81
CA GLN A 296 20.12 -14.74 -8.28
C GLN A 296 20.75 -15.60 -7.18
N LEU A 297 20.63 -15.20 -5.91
CA LEU A 297 21.08 -16.01 -4.77
C LEU A 297 20.22 -17.27 -4.55
N LEU A 298 19.00 -17.29 -5.09
CA LEU A 298 18.03 -18.38 -4.88
C LEU A 298 17.59 -19.01 -6.21
N LEU A 299 17.44 -18.20 -7.26
CA LEU A 299 17.09 -18.65 -8.61
C LEU A 299 18.37 -18.88 -9.42
N THR A 300 18.89 -20.11 -9.32
CA THR A 300 20.09 -20.51 -10.06
C THR A 300 19.83 -20.61 -11.57
N PRO A 301 20.85 -20.49 -12.44
CA PRO A 301 20.65 -20.60 -13.89
C PRO A 301 19.93 -21.89 -14.33
N PRO A 302 20.25 -23.10 -13.81
CA PRO A 302 19.51 -24.31 -14.16
C PRO A 302 18.02 -24.25 -13.78
N LEU A 303 17.71 -23.65 -12.63
CA LEU A 303 16.33 -23.50 -12.17
C LEU A 303 15.55 -22.50 -13.03
N ILE A 304 16.19 -21.41 -13.44
CA ILE A 304 15.61 -20.44 -14.38
C ILE A 304 15.34 -21.12 -15.71
N SER A 305 16.32 -21.81 -16.30
CA SER A 305 16.12 -22.52 -17.57
C SER A 305 14.99 -23.55 -17.51
N TYR A 306 14.89 -24.28 -16.40
CA TYR A 306 13.77 -25.20 -16.17
C TYR A 306 12.41 -24.47 -16.18
N PHE A 307 12.29 -23.35 -15.46
CA PHE A 307 11.06 -22.58 -15.46
C PHE A 307 10.76 -21.92 -16.80
N GLU A 308 11.76 -21.39 -17.51
CA GLU A 308 11.60 -20.81 -18.85
C GLU A 308 11.12 -21.82 -19.89
N GLU A 309 11.51 -23.09 -19.76
CA GLU A 309 11.03 -24.15 -20.65
C GLU A 309 9.56 -24.51 -20.39
N HIS A 310 9.16 -24.58 -19.12
CA HIS A 310 7.86 -25.13 -18.70
C HIS A 310 6.77 -24.08 -18.47
N LEU A 311 7.15 -22.83 -18.21
CA LEU A 311 6.22 -21.74 -17.89
C LEU A 311 6.23 -20.70 -19.01
N GLN A 312 5.20 -20.72 -19.84
CA GLN A 312 5.01 -19.80 -20.96
C GLN A 312 3.82 -18.86 -20.73
N GLY A 313 3.81 -17.71 -21.40
CA GLY A 313 2.70 -16.76 -21.33
C GLY A 313 2.70 -15.88 -20.07
N ASN A 314 1.52 -15.41 -19.65
CA ASN A 314 1.38 -14.48 -18.53
C ASN A 314 1.78 -15.18 -17.20
N PRO A 315 2.77 -14.65 -16.46
CA PRO A 315 3.16 -15.17 -15.14
C PRO A 315 2.03 -15.30 -14.13
N GLU A 316 0.98 -14.48 -14.25
CA GLU A 316 -0.15 -14.48 -13.33
C GLU A 316 -1.06 -15.71 -13.51
N SER A 317 -1.04 -16.36 -14.68
CA SER A 317 -1.82 -17.57 -14.97
C SER A 317 -1.04 -18.86 -14.73
N TRP A 318 0.24 -18.79 -14.39
CA TRP A 318 1.07 -19.98 -14.18
C TRP A 318 0.57 -20.83 -13.00
N ALA A 319 0.48 -22.14 -13.25
CA ALA A 319 0.08 -23.14 -12.27
C ALA A 319 1.30 -23.90 -11.75
N PHE A 320 1.44 -24.02 -10.43
CA PHE A 320 2.55 -24.74 -9.79
C PHE A 320 2.62 -26.21 -10.24
N GLN A 321 1.47 -26.83 -10.55
CA GLN A 321 1.38 -28.21 -11.02
C GLN A 321 2.20 -28.46 -12.30
N ALA A 322 2.41 -27.44 -13.13
CA ALA A 322 3.19 -27.57 -14.37
C ALA A 322 4.69 -27.82 -14.13
N VAL A 323 5.19 -27.50 -12.94
CA VAL A 323 6.63 -27.52 -12.60
C VAL A 323 6.93 -28.31 -11.33
N ARG A 324 5.95 -29.04 -10.81
CA ARG A 324 6.10 -29.87 -9.61
C ARG A 324 6.74 -31.21 -9.99
N LEU A 325 7.83 -31.59 -9.31
CA LEU A 325 8.60 -32.79 -9.65
C LEU A 325 8.48 -33.90 -8.61
N THR A 326 8.75 -33.57 -7.34
CA THR A 326 8.97 -34.56 -6.28
C THR A 326 7.95 -34.43 -5.14
N GLY A 327 7.20 -33.33 -5.13
CA GLY A 327 6.29 -33.02 -4.04
C GLY A 327 6.96 -32.34 -2.85
N ASP A 328 8.25 -32.05 -2.94
CA ASP A 328 8.98 -31.25 -1.97
C ASP A 328 8.31 -29.86 -1.80
N PRO A 329 7.92 -29.48 -0.56
CA PRO A 329 7.40 -28.14 -0.26
C PRO A 329 8.29 -26.98 -0.75
N ASP A 330 9.59 -27.24 -0.93
CA ASP A 330 10.59 -26.29 -1.40
C ASP A 330 10.32 -25.84 -2.84
N GLU A 331 9.79 -26.72 -3.69
CA GLU A 331 9.51 -26.44 -5.10
C GLU A 331 8.53 -25.26 -5.24
N PHE A 332 7.53 -25.18 -4.36
CA PHE A 332 6.57 -24.08 -4.38
C PHE A 332 7.22 -22.74 -4.08
N PHE A 333 8.21 -22.72 -3.17
CA PHE A 333 8.93 -21.50 -2.85
C PHE A 333 9.68 -20.96 -4.07
N TYR A 334 10.43 -21.81 -4.76
CA TYR A 334 11.19 -21.41 -5.94
C TYR A 334 10.28 -20.99 -7.10
N PHE A 335 9.20 -21.74 -7.34
CA PHE A 335 8.16 -21.36 -8.30
C PHE A 335 7.60 -19.98 -7.98
N ARG A 336 7.16 -19.74 -6.74
CA ARG A 336 6.56 -18.46 -6.36
C ARG A 336 7.57 -17.32 -6.43
N LEU A 337 8.83 -17.57 -6.07
CA LEU A 337 9.87 -16.55 -6.16
C LEU A 337 10.14 -16.14 -7.60
N TYR A 338 10.24 -17.11 -8.52
CA TYR A 338 10.37 -16.85 -9.95
C TYR A 338 9.13 -16.12 -10.49
N GLN A 339 7.93 -16.56 -10.12
CA GLN A 339 6.68 -15.92 -10.51
C GLN A 339 6.61 -14.45 -10.07
N ILE A 340 7.02 -14.13 -8.83
CA ILE A 340 7.11 -12.74 -8.34
C ILE A 340 8.06 -11.91 -9.21
N GLN A 341 9.24 -12.45 -9.54
CA GLN A 341 10.22 -11.77 -10.37
C GLN A 341 9.65 -11.42 -11.74
N GLN A 342 9.00 -12.38 -12.40
CA GLN A 342 8.45 -12.24 -13.74
C GLN A 342 7.25 -11.28 -13.77
N VAL A 343 6.34 -11.36 -12.78
CA VAL A 343 5.24 -10.38 -12.62
C VAL A 343 5.80 -8.96 -12.51
N LYS A 344 6.81 -8.74 -11.66
CA LYS A 344 7.43 -7.42 -11.49
C LYS A 344 8.10 -6.92 -12.76
N GLN A 345 8.82 -7.79 -13.48
CA GLN A 345 9.43 -7.43 -14.76
C GLN A 345 8.38 -7.01 -15.79
N ASN A 346 7.22 -7.66 -15.81
CA ASN A 346 6.13 -7.27 -16.70
C ASN A 346 5.51 -5.92 -16.31
N LEU A 347 5.31 -5.68 -15.02
CA LEU A 347 4.80 -4.41 -14.50
C LEU A 347 5.73 -3.21 -14.73
N LEU A 348 7.03 -3.43 -14.97
CA LEU A 348 7.98 -2.37 -15.33
C LEU A 348 8.04 -2.11 -16.85
N LYS A 349 7.50 -3.01 -17.67
CA LYS A 349 7.50 -2.90 -19.14
C LYS A 349 6.23 -2.27 -19.70
N GLY A 350 5.11 -2.42 -18.98
CA GLY A 350 3.84 -1.74 -19.26
C GLY A 350 3.77 -0.41 -18.53
#